data_AF-A0A2M8Q8Q1-F1
#
_entry.id   AF-A0A2M8Q8Q1-F1
#
_cell.length_a   1.000
_cell.length_b   1.000
_cell.length_c   1.000
_cell.angle_alpha   90.00
_cell.angle_beta   90.00
_cell.angle_gamma   90.00
#
_symmetry.space_group_name_H-M   'P 1'
#
loop_
_entity.id
_entity.type
_entity.pdbx_description
1 polymer ?
#
loop_
_entity_poly.entity_id
_entity_poly.type
_entity_poly.pdbx_seq_one_letter_code
_entity_poly.pdbx_strand_id
1 'polypeptide(L)'
;INAACAREKSINHGHPNTLHAWWARRPLAAARAVLFASLVDDPDNPEAPPDFVEACRQLPIGENAAREDTPRMRLFDFIAYLVEWETTTDEGIIAQARELIQLSTDGAPPPVLDPFAGGGAIPLEARRLGLETHATDLNPVAVLINKAQLEIPALFANMPPVNPVDREQVGVQDGWQSLKGLSADLRYYGQWLHDQAFERIGRFYPRHNGETVIAWLWARTVKCPNPRCPVHMPL
;
A
#
# COMPACT_ATOMS: atom_id res chain seq x y z
N ILE A 1 15.57 -1.87 6.94
CA ILE A 1 14.95 -1.04 5.86
C ILE A 1 15.30 -1.52 4.45
N ASN A 2 16.55 -1.41 3.98
CA ASN A 2 16.91 -1.80 2.60
C ASN A 2 16.49 -3.22 2.21
N ALA A 3 16.65 -4.18 3.13
CA ALA A 3 16.20 -5.56 2.93
C ALA A 3 14.68 -5.65 2.73
N ALA A 4 13.88 -4.95 3.54
CA ALA A 4 12.42 -4.89 3.40
C ALA A 4 12.00 -4.24 2.07
N CYS A 5 12.64 -3.15 1.66
CA CYS A 5 12.40 -2.50 0.35
C CYS A 5 12.70 -3.43 -0.83
N ALA A 6 13.75 -4.26 -0.73
CA ALA A 6 14.09 -5.23 -1.76
C ALA A 6 13.06 -6.37 -1.80
N ARG A 7 12.64 -6.86 -0.63
CA ARG A 7 11.64 -7.91 -0.48
C ARG A 7 10.28 -7.49 -1.04
N GLU A 8 9.87 -6.25 -0.81
CA GLU A 8 8.60 -5.68 -1.32
C GLU A 8 8.43 -5.86 -2.84
N LYS A 9 9.53 -5.78 -3.62
CA LYS A 9 9.50 -5.95 -5.08
C LYS A 9 9.11 -7.36 -5.52
N SER A 10 9.24 -8.36 -4.65
CA SER A 10 8.90 -9.75 -4.93
C SER A 10 7.46 -10.12 -4.54
N ILE A 11 6.72 -9.19 -3.94
CA ILE A 11 5.37 -9.44 -3.44
C ILE A 11 4.36 -9.24 -4.57
N ASN A 12 3.77 -10.35 -5.02
CA ASN A 12 2.86 -10.38 -6.16
C ASN A 12 1.38 -10.50 -5.76
N HIS A 13 1.07 -10.50 -4.46
CA HIS A 13 -0.30 -10.61 -3.96
C HIS A 13 -0.53 -9.65 -2.79
N GLY A 14 -1.69 -8.98 -2.77
CA GLY A 14 -2.09 -8.06 -1.70
C GLY A 14 -1.31 -6.73 -1.64
N HIS A 15 -0.19 -6.62 -2.36
CA HIS A 15 0.60 -5.40 -2.42
C HIS A 15 -0.06 -4.34 -3.33
N PRO A 16 -0.09 -3.04 -2.94
CA PRO A 16 -0.68 -1.97 -3.76
C PRO A 16 -0.11 -1.84 -5.19
N ASN A 17 1.09 -2.37 -5.44
CA ASN A 17 1.68 -2.46 -6.79
C ASN A 17 0.89 -3.33 -7.75
N THR A 18 0.12 -4.27 -7.24
CA THR A 18 -0.71 -5.18 -8.04
C THR A 18 -2.00 -4.53 -8.54
N LEU A 19 -2.42 -3.39 -7.95
CA LEU A 19 -3.56 -2.62 -8.43
C LEU A 19 -3.23 -1.88 -9.73
N HIS A 20 -2.08 -1.23 -9.77
CA HIS A 20 -1.57 -0.53 -10.94
C HIS A 20 -0.06 -0.34 -10.84
N ALA A 21 0.65 -0.66 -11.93
CA ALA A 21 2.08 -0.41 -12.05
C ALA A 21 2.33 1.09 -12.17
N TRP A 22 3.07 1.67 -11.23
CA TRP A 22 3.45 3.08 -11.24
C TRP A 22 4.96 3.22 -11.36
N TRP A 23 5.42 3.94 -12.38
CA TRP A 23 6.83 3.97 -12.82
C TRP A 23 7.83 4.49 -11.79
N ALA A 24 7.37 5.23 -10.78
CA ALA A 24 8.24 5.81 -9.75
C ALA A 24 7.65 5.66 -8.34
N ARG A 25 7.00 4.52 -8.04
CA ARG A 25 6.46 4.32 -6.68
C ARG A 25 7.60 4.06 -5.70
N ARG A 26 7.64 4.86 -4.64
CA ARG A 26 8.57 4.67 -3.52
C ARG A 26 8.20 3.38 -2.77
N PRO A 27 9.19 2.58 -2.31
CA PRO A 27 8.90 1.44 -1.45
C PRO A 27 8.13 1.86 -0.20
N LEU A 28 7.09 1.12 0.14
CA LEU A 28 6.26 1.37 1.33
C LEU A 28 7.10 1.26 2.61
N ALA A 29 8.00 0.29 2.67
CA ALA A 29 8.91 0.11 3.81
C ALA A 29 9.76 1.38 4.08
N ALA A 30 10.25 2.04 3.02
CA ALA A 30 11.01 3.27 3.15
C ALA A 30 10.11 4.46 3.55
N ALA A 31 8.93 4.59 2.94
CA ALA A 31 7.98 5.64 3.27
C ALA A 31 7.57 5.57 4.75
N ARG A 32 7.24 4.37 5.25
CA ARG A 32 6.90 4.13 6.66
C ARG A 32 8.05 4.50 7.60
N ALA A 33 9.27 4.05 7.28
CA ALA A 33 10.44 4.34 8.10
C ALA A 33 10.69 5.85 8.23
N VAL A 34 10.66 6.56 7.11
CA VAL A 34 10.90 8.01 7.08
C VAL A 34 9.80 8.75 7.81
N LEU A 35 8.53 8.41 7.58
CA LEU A 35 7.40 9.03 8.26
C LEU A 35 7.50 8.84 9.78
N PHE A 36 7.67 7.59 10.23
CA PHE A 36 7.76 7.28 11.65
C PHE A 36 8.97 7.97 12.30
N ALA A 37 10.17 7.83 11.71
CA ALA A 37 11.40 8.41 12.26
C ALA A 37 11.44 9.95 12.21
N SER A 38 10.61 10.60 11.38
CA SER A 38 10.50 12.06 11.36
C SER A 38 9.57 12.61 12.45
N LEU A 39 8.84 11.73 13.13
CA LEU A 39 7.81 12.09 14.10
C LEU A 39 8.12 11.65 15.53
N VAL A 40 9.09 10.75 15.71
CA VAL A 40 9.54 10.30 17.02
C VAL A 40 10.90 10.91 17.35
N ASP A 41 11.08 11.28 18.62
CA ASP A 41 12.34 11.79 19.13
C ASP A 41 13.39 10.69 19.30
N ASP A 42 14.64 11.11 19.46
CA ASP A 42 15.70 10.23 19.93
C ASP A 42 15.56 10.02 21.44
N PRO A 43 15.33 8.78 21.94
CA PRO A 43 15.13 8.54 23.38
C PRO A 43 16.31 8.93 24.28
N ASP A 44 17.51 9.08 23.72
CA ASP A 44 18.69 9.53 24.47
C ASP A 44 18.83 11.06 24.49
N ASN A 45 18.00 11.80 23.74
CA ASN A 45 17.95 13.25 23.82
C ASN A 45 17.42 13.65 25.21
N PRO A 46 18.15 14.48 25.98
CA PRO A 46 17.67 14.97 27.28
C PRO A 46 16.31 15.68 27.25
N GLU A 47 15.91 16.20 26.08
CA GLU A 47 14.63 16.88 25.89
C GLU A 47 13.49 15.94 25.43
N ALA A 48 13.76 14.66 25.21
CA ALA A 48 12.73 13.70 24.78
C ALA A 48 11.63 13.55 25.85
N PRO A 49 10.34 13.43 25.47
CA PRO A 49 9.26 13.27 26.43
C PRO A 49 9.46 12.04 27.34
N PRO A 50 9.40 12.18 28.68
CA PRO A 50 9.69 11.08 29.60
C PRO A 50 8.85 9.82 29.36
N ASP A 51 7.56 10.02 29.04
CA ASP A 51 6.63 8.92 28.76
C ASP A 51 6.97 8.20 27.46
N PHE A 52 7.45 8.93 26.44
CA PHE A 52 7.97 8.33 25.20
C PHE A 52 9.21 7.48 25.47
N VAL A 53 10.16 7.99 26.26
CA VAL A 53 11.37 7.24 26.60
C VAL A 53 11.02 5.98 27.39
N GLU A 54 10.04 6.05 28.31
CA GLU A 54 9.56 4.89 29.04
C GLU A 54 8.88 3.87 28.12
N ALA A 55 8.03 4.31 27.20
CA ALA A 55 7.44 3.43 26.19
C ALA A 55 8.52 2.73 25.34
N CYS A 56 9.59 3.42 24.97
CA CYS A 56 10.75 2.83 24.30
C CYS A 56 11.47 1.77 25.15
N ARG A 57 11.50 1.90 26.48
CA ARG A 57 12.05 0.86 27.38
C ARG A 57 11.19 -0.41 27.42
N GLN A 58 9.91 -0.31 27.09
CA GLN A 58 8.99 -1.45 27.06
C GLN A 58 8.95 -2.16 25.70
N LEU A 59 9.58 -1.59 24.68
CA LEU A 59 9.71 -2.23 23.37
C LEU A 59 10.45 -3.59 23.47
N PRO A 60 10.13 -4.57 22.61
CA PRO A 60 10.83 -5.85 22.59
C PRO A 60 12.34 -5.70 22.33
N ILE A 61 13.13 -6.58 22.92
CA ILE A 61 14.58 -6.66 22.67
C ILE A 61 14.80 -7.41 21.34
N GLY A 62 15.40 -6.74 20.37
CA GLY A 62 15.85 -7.34 19.11
C GLY A 62 17.37 -7.49 19.05
N GLU A 63 17.92 -7.46 17.84
CA GLU A 63 19.35 -7.68 17.61
C GLU A 63 20.22 -6.57 18.22
N ASN A 64 19.79 -5.31 18.12
CA ASN A 64 20.56 -4.17 18.60
C ASN A 64 20.49 -4.10 20.13
N ALA A 65 19.29 -4.20 20.71
CA ALA A 65 19.10 -4.16 22.16
C ALA A 65 19.71 -5.37 22.88
N ALA A 66 19.91 -6.50 22.19
CA ALA A 66 20.63 -7.64 22.75
C ALA A 66 22.13 -7.36 22.97
N ARG A 67 22.72 -6.41 22.23
CA ARG A 67 24.11 -5.98 22.43
C ARG A 67 24.22 -4.95 23.56
N GLU A 68 23.32 -3.99 23.55
CA GLU A 68 23.24 -2.92 24.55
C GLU A 68 21.78 -2.52 24.76
N ASP A 69 21.23 -2.86 25.93
CA ASP A 69 19.82 -2.68 26.22
C ASP A 69 19.51 -1.21 26.61
N THR A 70 19.38 -0.36 25.59
CA THR A 70 18.98 1.04 25.73
C THR A 70 17.65 1.31 25.03
N PRO A 71 16.90 2.35 25.45
CA PRO A 71 15.64 2.73 24.79
C PRO A 71 15.84 3.02 23.29
N ARG A 72 16.97 3.65 22.91
CA ARG A 72 17.33 3.90 21.51
C ARG A 72 17.53 2.60 20.73
N MET A 73 18.26 1.63 21.28
CA MET A 73 18.51 0.36 20.57
C MET A 73 17.23 -0.45 20.39
N ARG A 74 16.35 -0.46 21.40
CA ARG A 74 15.02 -1.07 21.27
C ARG A 74 14.17 -0.35 20.22
N LEU A 75 14.24 0.97 20.11
CA LEU A 75 13.57 1.74 19.07
C LEU A 75 14.08 1.37 17.67
N PHE A 76 15.39 1.17 17.49
CA PHE A 76 15.96 0.71 16.21
C PHE A 76 15.48 -0.69 15.83
N ASP A 77 15.43 -1.61 16.80
CA ASP A 77 14.85 -2.93 16.58
C ASP A 77 13.38 -2.83 16.17
N PHE A 78 12.59 -2.02 16.89
CA PHE A 78 11.19 -1.78 16.57
C PHE A 78 11.01 -1.21 15.15
N ILE A 79 11.81 -0.23 14.74
CA ILE A 79 11.78 0.30 13.36
C ILE A 79 12.08 -0.79 12.34
N ALA A 80 13.02 -1.70 12.64
CA ALA A 80 13.33 -2.82 11.74
C ALA A 80 12.13 -3.75 11.54
N TYR A 81 11.38 -4.06 12.60
CA TYR A 81 10.14 -4.85 12.53
C TYR A 81 8.98 -4.08 11.88
N LEU A 82 8.83 -2.80 12.22
CA LEU A 82 7.76 -1.93 11.73
C LEU A 82 7.75 -1.85 10.21
N VAL A 83 8.91 -1.84 9.57
CA VAL A 83 9.04 -1.64 8.11
C VAL A 83 8.82 -2.91 7.28
N GLU A 84 8.63 -4.07 7.92
CA GLU A 84 8.33 -5.31 7.21
C GLU A 84 6.91 -5.28 6.61
N TRP A 85 6.69 -6.08 5.57
CA TRP A 85 5.40 -6.10 4.88
C TRP A 85 4.31 -6.78 5.72
N GLU A 86 4.67 -7.87 6.38
CA GLU A 86 3.79 -8.69 7.20
C GLU A 86 3.24 -7.90 8.39
N THR A 87 4.06 -7.00 8.93
CA THR A 87 3.69 -6.10 10.02
C THR A 87 2.58 -5.12 9.66
N THR A 88 2.33 -4.88 8.37
CA THR A 88 1.31 -3.90 7.94
C THR A 88 -0.13 -4.30 8.26
N THR A 89 -0.34 -5.57 8.61
CA THR A 89 -1.62 -6.12 9.07
C THR A 89 -1.62 -6.48 10.56
N ASP A 90 -0.52 -6.24 11.26
CA ASP A 90 -0.42 -6.43 12.70
C ASP A 90 -0.91 -5.16 13.41
N GLU A 91 -2.16 -5.19 13.87
CA GLU A 91 -2.76 -4.06 14.58
C GLU A 91 -2.02 -3.72 15.89
N GLY A 92 -1.35 -4.69 16.53
CA GLY A 92 -0.59 -4.46 17.75
C GLY A 92 0.64 -3.59 17.48
N ILE A 93 1.44 -3.95 16.48
CA ILE A 93 2.63 -3.17 16.10
C ILE A 93 2.25 -1.80 15.54
N ILE A 94 1.20 -1.72 14.72
CA ILE A 94 0.71 -0.44 14.18
C ILE A 94 0.15 0.45 15.30
N ALA A 95 -0.56 -0.11 16.28
CA ALA A 95 -1.01 0.64 17.45
C ALA A 95 0.16 1.15 18.30
N GLN A 96 1.18 0.32 18.52
CA GLN A 96 2.39 0.72 19.23
C GLN A 96 3.15 1.85 18.50
N ALA A 97 3.22 1.81 17.17
CA ALA A 97 3.80 2.90 16.38
C ALA A 97 3.00 4.21 16.53
N ARG A 98 1.66 4.13 16.53
CA ARG A 98 0.78 5.29 16.76
C ARG A 98 0.94 5.87 18.16
N GLU A 99 1.06 5.02 19.17
CA GLU A 99 1.29 5.43 20.56
C GLU A 99 2.62 6.19 20.69
N LEU A 100 3.71 5.65 20.15
CA LEU A 100 5.01 6.32 20.17
C LEU A 100 4.98 7.69 19.47
N ILE A 101 4.30 7.79 18.33
CA ILE A 101 4.08 9.07 17.65
C ILE A 101 3.30 10.04 18.54
N GLN A 102 2.21 9.59 19.18
CA GLN A 102 1.42 10.45 20.07
C GLN A 102 2.24 10.95 21.25
N LEU A 103 3.00 10.08 21.91
CA LEU A 103 3.84 10.45 23.04
C LEU A 103 4.94 11.45 22.63
N SER A 104 5.53 11.28 21.44
CA SER A 104 6.56 12.18 20.95
C SER A 104 6.02 13.54 20.45
N THR A 105 4.72 13.63 20.15
CA THR A 105 4.10 14.84 19.57
C THR A 105 3.10 15.51 20.52
N ASP A 106 3.14 15.18 21.81
CA ASP A 106 2.20 15.68 22.84
C ASP A 106 0.73 15.48 22.44
N GLY A 107 0.43 14.33 21.82
CA GLY A 107 -0.89 13.97 21.32
C GLY A 107 -1.35 14.75 20.08
N ALA A 108 -0.51 15.59 19.49
CA ALA A 108 -0.83 16.46 18.35
C ALA A 108 0.10 16.21 17.15
N PRO A 109 0.08 15.02 16.53
CA PRO A 109 0.92 14.74 15.37
C PRO A 109 0.56 15.67 14.20
N PRO A 110 1.55 16.25 13.50
CA PRO A 110 1.30 17.14 12.38
C PRO A 110 0.67 16.39 11.18
N PRO A 111 -0.16 17.07 10.38
CA PRO A 111 -0.69 16.48 9.16
C PRO A 111 0.43 16.26 8.13
N VAL A 112 0.30 15.20 7.33
CA VAL A 112 1.21 14.88 6.23
C VAL A 112 0.60 15.38 4.92
N LEU A 113 1.37 16.18 4.16
CA LEU A 113 1.02 16.60 2.81
C LEU A 113 1.99 15.98 1.81
N ASP A 114 1.48 15.19 0.87
CA ASP A 114 2.21 14.75 -0.31
C ASP A 114 1.64 15.43 -1.57
N PRO A 115 2.26 16.53 -2.06
CA PRO A 115 1.74 17.27 -3.20
C PRO A 115 1.98 16.56 -4.55
N PHE A 116 2.72 15.46 -4.57
CA PHE A 116 3.07 14.66 -5.76
C PHE A 116 2.92 13.17 -5.47
N ALA A 117 1.73 12.80 -5.00
CA ALA A 117 1.46 11.49 -4.41
C ALA A 117 1.75 10.31 -5.34
N GLY A 118 1.59 10.50 -6.66
CA GLY A 118 1.85 9.50 -7.68
C GLY A 118 1.17 8.17 -7.34
N GLY A 119 1.98 7.15 -7.06
CA GLY A 119 1.52 5.81 -6.73
C GLY A 119 0.89 5.64 -5.33
N GLY A 120 0.91 6.67 -4.47
CA GLY A 120 0.23 6.69 -3.17
C GLY A 120 1.01 6.12 -1.98
N ALA A 121 2.33 5.93 -2.11
CA ALA A 121 3.14 5.26 -1.08
C ALA A 121 3.19 6.04 0.26
N ILE A 122 3.53 7.33 0.22
CA ILE A 122 3.60 8.18 1.41
C ILE A 122 2.22 8.32 2.07
N PRO A 123 1.15 8.71 1.36
CA PRO A 123 -0.14 8.90 2.01
C PRO A 123 -0.75 7.59 2.54
N LEU A 124 -0.48 6.44 1.91
CA LEU A 124 -0.89 5.14 2.43
C LEU A 124 -0.22 4.81 3.77
N GLU A 125 1.09 4.99 3.86
CA GLU A 125 1.82 4.70 5.09
C GLU A 125 1.52 5.72 6.18
N ALA A 126 1.32 7.00 5.83
CA ALA A 126 0.89 8.03 6.77
C ALA A 126 -0.47 7.69 7.40
N ARG A 127 -1.45 7.26 6.60
CA ARG A 127 -2.74 6.79 7.12
C ARG A 127 -2.58 5.54 7.99
N ARG A 128 -1.72 4.58 7.63
CA ARG A 128 -1.44 3.40 8.48
C ARG A 128 -0.92 3.83 9.85
N LEU A 129 -0.01 4.81 9.90
CA LEU A 129 0.52 5.42 11.12
C LEU A 129 -0.48 6.35 11.84
N GLY A 130 -1.73 6.45 11.39
CA GLY A 130 -2.78 7.20 12.07
C GLY A 130 -2.73 8.72 11.86
N LEU A 131 -1.97 9.19 10.86
CA LEU A 131 -1.78 10.61 10.60
C LEU A 131 -2.91 11.17 9.73
N GLU A 132 -3.30 12.41 10.00
CA GLU A 132 -4.07 13.20 9.04
C GLU A 132 -3.24 13.35 7.77
N THR A 133 -3.82 12.97 6.63
CA THR A 133 -3.06 12.79 5.39
C THR A 133 -3.77 13.49 4.24
N HIS A 134 -3.05 14.39 3.58
CA HIS A 134 -3.47 15.10 2.38
C HIS A 134 -2.57 14.70 1.22
N ALA A 135 -3.16 14.30 0.11
CA ALA A 135 -2.42 13.90 -1.08
C ALA A 135 -2.99 14.58 -2.32
N THR A 136 -2.12 15.12 -3.16
CA THR A 136 -2.52 15.72 -4.44
C THR A 136 -1.66 15.18 -5.57
N ASP A 137 -2.23 15.14 -6.77
CA ASP A 137 -1.48 14.88 -8.00
C ASP A 137 -2.23 15.51 -9.18
N LEU A 138 -1.49 15.96 -10.19
CA LEU A 138 -2.08 16.48 -11.42
C LEU A 138 -2.54 15.34 -12.34
N ASN A 139 -1.89 14.17 -12.24
CA ASN A 139 -2.19 13.02 -13.07
C ASN A 139 -3.49 12.34 -12.57
N PRO A 140 -4.55 12.28 -13.39
CA PRO A 140 -5.82 11.68 -12.99
C PRO A 140 -5.69 10.18 -12.64
N VAL A 141 -4.71 9.47 -13.21
CA VAL A 141 -4.43 8.07 -12.87
C VAL A 141 -3.86 7.98 -11.45
N ALA A 142 -2.93 8.86 -11.07
CA ALA A 142 -2.42 8.93 -9.70
C ALA A 142 -3.54 9.24 -8.71
N VAL A 143 -4.38 10.22 -9.01
CA VAL A 143 -5.55 10.57 -8.18
C VAL A 143 -6.46 9.36 -7.99
N LEU A 144 -6.76 8.61 -9.05
CA LEU A 144 -7.62 7.42 -8.97
C LEU A 144 -6.98 6.31 -8.12
N ILE A 145 -5.68 6.06 -8.26
CA ILE A 145 -4.94 5.09 -7.43
C ILE A 145 -5.05 5.46 -5.95
N ASN A 146 -4.80 6.73 -5.61
CA ASN A 146 -4.88 7.22 -4.24
C ASN A 146 -6.30 7.10 -3.69
N LYS A 147 -7.33 7.48 -4.46
CA LYS A 147 -8.74 7.29 -4.07
C LYS A 147 -9.07 5.82 -3.80
N ALA A 148 -8.62 4.92 -4.67
CA ALA A 148 -8.85 3.49 -4.51
C ALA A 148 -8.14 2.88 -3.28
N GLN A 149 -6.99 3.44 -2.88
CA GLN A 149 -6.21 2.94 -1.75
C GLN A 149 -6.62 3.56 -0.40
N LEU A 150 -7.06 4.81 -0.39
CA LEU A 150 -7.22 5.61 0.83
C LEU A 150 -8.68 5.95 1.12
N GLU A 151 -9.38 6.51 0.13
CA GLU A 151 -10.70 7.12 0.32
C GLU A 151 -11.82 6.09 0.21
N ILE A 152 -11.85 5.31 -0.87
CA ILE A 152 -12.90 4.33 -1.13
C ILE A 152 -12.96 3.27 -0.02
N PRO A 153 -11.86 2.62 0.40
CA PRO A 153 -11.93 1.63 1.47
C PRO A 153 -12.46 2.20 2.79
N ALA A 154 -12.09 3.44 3.12
CA ALA A 154 -12.56 4.09 4.34
C ALA A 154 -14.07 4.38 4.32
N LEU A 155 -14.61 4.81 3.18
CA LEU A 155 -16.04 5.10 3.01
C LEU A 155 -16.92 3.86 3.19
N PHE A 156 -16.42 2.67 2.85
CA PHE A 156 -17.18 1.41 2.91
C PHE A 156 -16.73 0.48 4.05
N ALA A 157 -15.90 0.96 4.97
CA ALA A 157 -15.44 0.16 6.09
C ALA A 157 -16.62 -0.25 7.00
N ASN A 158 -16.66 -1.53 7.38
CA ASN A 158 -17.71 -2.14 8.21
C ASN A 158 -19.13 -2.02 7.63
N MET A 159 -19.26 -1.78 6.33
CA MET A 159 -20.55 -1.78 5.64
C MET A 159 -20.86 -3.16 5.06
N PRO A 160 -22.12 -3.63 5.10
CA PRO A 160 -22.52 -4.85 4.42
C PRO A 160 -22.44 -4.68 2.89
N PRO A 161 -22.24 -5.77 2.14
CA PRO A 161 -22.24 -5.72 0.69
C PRO A 161 -23.61 -5.31 0.13
N VAL A 162 -23.62 -4.67 -1.03
CA VAL A 162 -24.85 -4.23 -1.71
C VAL A 162 -25.26 -5.15 -2.85
N ASN A 163 -24.39 -6.05 -3.30
CA ASN A 163 -24.69 -7.02 -4.35
C ASN A 163 -25.85 -7.96 -3.98
N PRO A 164 -26.68 -8.37 -4.94
CA PRO A 164 -27.91 -9.11 -4.65
C PRO A 164 -27.67 -10.47 -3.99
N VAL A 165 -26.57 -11.16 -4.30
CA VAL A 165 -26.30 -12.52 -3.81
C VAL A 165 -25.92 -12.50 -2.34
N ASP A 166 -24.96 -11.66 -1.94
CA ASP A 166 -24.53 -11.57 -0.55
C ASP A 166 -25.55 -10.83 0.32
N ARG A 167 -26.37 -9.96 -0.28
CA ARG A 167 -27.43 -9.22 0.43
C ARG A 167 -28.54 -10.13 0.96
N GLU A 168 -28.82 -11.24 0.29
CA GLU A 168 -29.76 -12.26 0.77
C GLU A 168 -29.24 -12.99 2.03
N GLN A 169 -27.93 -12.94 2.29
CA GLN A 169 -27.27 -13.55 3.44
C GLN A 169 -27.11 -12.59 4.64
N VAL A 170 -27.67 -11.37 4.57
CA VAL A 170 -27.51 -10.28 5.56
C VAL A 170 -28.11 -10.58 6.94
N GLY A 171 -28.75 -11.74 7.12
CA GLY A 171 -29.07 -12.29 8.44
C GLY A 171 -27.84 -12.61 9.32
N VAL A 172 -26.63 -12.65 8.73
CA VAL A 172 -25.35 -12.86 9.43
C VAL A 172 -24.68 -11.51 9.70
N GLN A 173 -25.24 -10.71 10.61
CA GLN A 173 -24.72 -9.36 10.94
C GLN A 173 -23.29 -9.37 11.50
N ASP A 174 -22.80 -10.50 12.03
CA ASP A 174 -21.47 -10.61 12.62
C ASP A 174 -20.32 -10.80 11.60
N GLY A 175 -20.61 -10.93 10.30
CA GLY A 175 -19.62 -11.34 9.29
C GLY A 175 -18.85 -10.21 8.58
N TRP A 176 -19.37 -8.99 8.55
CA TRP A 176 -18.93 -7.92 7.62
C TRP A 176 -18.04 -6.86 8.27
N GLN A 177 -17.02 -7.30 9.00
CA GLN A 177 -16.02 -6.41 9.61
C GLN A 177 -14.97 -5.93 8.57
N SER A 178 -14.43 -4.73 8.80
CA SER A 178 -13.40 -4.10 7.96
C SER A 178 -13.87 -3.98 6.50
N LEU A 179 -13.07 -4.44 5.54
CA LEU A 179 -13.35 -4.30 4.10
C LEU A 179 -14.04 -5.53 3.48
N LYS A 180 -14.59 -6.44 4.29
CA LYS A 180 -15.18 -7.69 3.78
C LYS A 180 -16.39 -7.45 2.88
N GLY A 181 -17.28 -6.51 3.24
CA GLY A 181 -18.44 -6.17 2.41
C GLY A 181 -18.03 -5.58 1.06
N LEU A 182 -17.17 -4.55 1.07
CA LEU A 182 -16.60 -3.98 -0.15
C LEU A 182 -15.88 -5.03 -1.00
N SER A 183 -15.11 -5.93 -0.39
CA SER A 183 -14.40 -7.00 -1.10
C SER A 183 -15.36 -7.96 -1.79
N ALA A 184 -16.51 -8.26 -1.18
CA ALA A 184 -17.53 -9.12 -1.77
C ALA A 184 -18.18 -8.43 -2.98
N ASP A 185 -18.53 -7.15 -2.86
CA ASP A 185 -19.05 -6.35 -3.97
C ASP A 185 -18.05 -6.24 -5.13
N LEU A 186 -16.77 -5.99 -4.84
CA LEU A 186 -15.72 -5.92 -5.88
C LEU A 186 -15.59 -7.23 -6.66
N ARG A 187 -15.70 -8.39 -5.98
CA ARG A 187 -15.68 -9.69 -6.64
C ARG A 187 -16.93 -9.89 -7.50
N TYR A 188 -18.11 -9.61 -6.96
CA TYR A 188 -19.37 -9.79 -7.65
C TYR A 188 -19.46 -8.92 -8.90
N TYR A 189 -19.30 -7.60 -8.74
CA TYR A 189 -19.41 -6.66 -9.86
C TYR A 189 -18.22 -6.77 -10.81
N GLY A 190 -17.04 -7.17 -10.32
CA GLY A 190 -15.89 -7.49 -11.16
C GLY A 190 -16.19 -8.67 -12.10
N GLN A 191 -16.78 -9.75 -11.58
CA GLN A 191 -17.19 -10.90 -12.40
C GLN A 191 -18.29 -10.51 -13.39
N TRP A 192 -19.31 -9.76 -12.94
CA TRP A 192 -20.37 -9.30 -13.83
C TRP A 192 -19.84 -8.42 -14.97
N LEU A 193 -18.94 -7.48 -14.67
CA LEU A 193 -18.29 -6.64 -15.68
C LEU A 193 -17.45 -7.48 -16.66
N HIS A 194 -16.71 -8.46 -16.13
CA HIS A 194 -15.95 -9.40 -16.96
C HIS A 194 -16.87 -10.13 -17.95
N ASP A 195 -17.98 -10.69 -17.47
CA ASP A 195 -18.90 -11.48 -18.32
C ASP A 195 -19.57 -10.61 -19.39
N GLN A 196 -19.98 -9.39 -19.01
CA GLN A 196 -20.52 -8.40 -19.96
C GLN A 196 -19.49 -7.96 -21.01
N ALA A 197 -18.23 -7.77 -20.62
CA ALA A 197 -17.16 -7.47 -21.56
C ALA A 197 -16.90 -8.66 -22.49
N PHE A 198 -16.82 -9.87 -21.94
CA PHE A 198 -16.59 -11.08 -22.72
C PHE A 198 -17.70 -11.33 -23.75
N GLU A 199 -18.96 -11.11 -23.39
CA GLU A 199 -20.10 -11.20 -24.32
C GLU A 199 -19.98 -10.21 -25.49
N ARG A 200 -19.60 -8.96 -25.21
CA ARG A 200 -19.58 -7.88 -26.21
C ARG A 200 -18.35 -7.91 -27.12
N ILE A 201 -17.18 -8.18 -26.54
CA ILE A 201 -15.88 -8.05 -27.23
C ILE A 201 -15.04 -9.33 -27.23
N GLY A 202 -15.46 -10.39 -26.53
CA GLY A 202 -14.68 -11.63 -26.41
C GLY A 202 -14.38 -12.29 -27.77
N ARG A 203 -15.21 -12.09 -28.79
CA ARG A 203 -14.96 -12.55 -30.17
C ARG A 203 -13.65 -12.02 -30.78
N PHE A 204 -13.13 -10.90 -30.29
CA PHE A 204 -11.84 -10.32 -30.74
C PHE A 204 -10.63 -10.96 -30.07
N TYR A 205 -10.84 -11.81 -29.07
CA TYR A 205 -9.83 -12.51 -28.29
C TYR A 205 -9.98 -14.03 -28.49
N PRO A 206 -9.63 -14.56 -29.68
CA PRO A 206 -9.82 -15.98 -29.99
C PRO A 206 -8.95 -16.87 -29.10
N ARG A 207 -9.36 -18.13 -28.98
CA ARG A 207 -8.54 -19.16 -28.34
C ARG A 207 -7.52 -19.73 -29.32
N HIS A 208 -6.28 -19.88 -28.88
CA HIS A 208 -5.22 -20.58 -29.60
C HIS A 208 -4.52 -21.52 -28.62
N ASN A 209 -4.40 -22.82 -28.95
CA ASN A 209 -3.81 -23.85 -28.08
C ASN A 209 -4.40 -23.91 -26.65
N GLY A 210 -5.69 -23.59 -26.49
CA GLY A 210 -6.37 -23.60 -25.18
C GLY A 210 -6.24 -22.29 -24.39
N GLU A 211 -5.46 -21.32 -24.87
CA GLU A 211 -5.26 -20.02 -24.22
C GLU A 211 -5.99 -18.90 -24.96
N THR A 212 -6.34 -17.83 -24.24
CA THR A 212 -6.97 -16.64 -24.82
C THR A 212 -5.88 -15.70 -25.36
N VAL A 213 -5.93 -15.38 -26.66
CA VAL A 213 -4.98 -14.46 -27.28
C VAL A 213 -5.30 -13.03 -26.83
N ILE A 214 -4.52 -12.49 -25.89
CA ILE A 214 -4.72 -11.14 -25.31
C ILE A 214 -3.93 -10.03 -26.00
N ALA A 215 -2.91 -10.39 -26.80
CA ALA A 215 -2.09 -9.46 -27.54
C ALA A 215 -1.62 -10.10 -28.85
N TRP A 216 -1.57 -9.29 -29.91
CA TRP A 216 -0.97 -9.68 -31.18
C TRP A 216 0.37 -8.95 -31.30
N LEU A 217 1.46 -9.71 -31.46
CA LEU A 217 2.72 -9.13 -31.89
C LEU A 217 2.62 -8.87 -33.40
N TRP A 218 2.88 -7.63 -33.83
CA TRP A 218 2.87 -7.27 -35.24
C TRP A 218 3.81 -8.18 -36.03
N ALA A 219 3.28 -8.87 -37.05
CA ALA A 219 4.05 -9.78 -37.89
C ALA A 219 4.77 -9.08 -39.06
N ARG A 220 4.43 -7.81 -39.35
CA ARG A 220 5.04 -7.03 -40.43
C ARG A 220 5.89 -5.90 -39.85
N THR A 221 7.15 -5.87 -40.27
CA THR A 221 8.08 -4.79 -39.97
C THR A 221 8.57 -4.19 -41.28
N VAL A 222 8.90 -2.90 -41.27
CA VAL A 222 9.59 -2.22 -42.38
C VAL A 222 10.96 -1.78 -41.92
N LYS A 223 11.91 -1.77 -42.85
CA LYS A 223 13.22 -1.17 -42.57
C LYS A 223 13.04 0.35 -42.45
N CYS A 224 13.54 0.93 -41.37
CA CYS A 224 13.53 2.37 -41.16
C CYS A 224 14.11 3.09 -42.40
N PRO A 225 13.42 4.10 -42.96
CA PRO A 225 13.83 4.77 -44.18
C PRO A 225 15.08 5.65 -43.99
N ASN A 226 15.47 5.94 -42.75
CA ASN A 226 16.71 6.64 -42.44
C ASN A 226 17.92 5.72 -42.72
N PRO A 227 18.79 6.03 -43.71
CA PRO A 227 19.93 5.18 -44.07
C PRO A 227 20.95 5.01 -42.94
N ARG A 228 20.96 5.92 -41.96
CA ARG A 228 21.85 5.89 -40.79
C ARG A 228 21.30 5.04 -39.63
N CYS A 229 20.05 4.56 -39.72
CA CYS A 229 19.41 3.74 -38.69
C CYS A 229 18.65 2.58 -39.37
N PRO A 230 19.31 1.48 -39.76
CA PRO A 230 18.70 0.38 -40.51
C PRO A 230 17.90 -0.59 -39.61
N VAL A 231 17.22 -0.08 -38.59
CA VAL A 231 16.43 -0.89 -37.66
C VAL A 231 15.08 -1.23 -38.31
N HIS A 232 14.58 -2.45 -38.06
CA HIS A 232 13.23 -2.84 -38.44
C HIS A 232 12.23 -2.25 -37.44
N MET A 233 11.28 -1.47 -37.92
CA MET A 233 10.21 -0.86 -37.12
C MET A 233 8.89 -1.58 -37.41
N PRO A 234 7.98 -1.69 -36.42
CA PRO A 234 6.63 -2.18 -36.69
C PRO A 234 5.99 -1.30 -37.78
N LEU A 235 5.31 -1.96 -38.72
CA LEU A 235 4.54 -1.32 -39.77
C LEU A 235 3.26 -0.71 -39.17
#